data_AF-A0A937MHY5-F1
#
_entry.id   AF-A0A937MHY5-F1
#
_cell.length_a   1.000
_cell.length_b   1.000
_cell.length_c   1.000
_cell.angle_alpha   90.00
_cell.angle_beta   90.00
_cell.angle_gamma   90.00
#
_symmetry.space_group_name_H-M   'P 1'
#
loop_
_entity.id
_entity.type
_entity.pdbx_description
1 polymer ?
#
loop_
_entity_poly.entity_id
_entity_poly.type
_entity_poly.pdbx_seq_one_letter_code
_entity_poly.pdbx_strand_id
1 'polypeptide(L)'
;MNDDFEECGHVLRIHTYSHNPLGLRTVEIDNWSGIAVFGRRTDLASLPEALAVPGPCLYFLMNKPGPEHAGSDLYVGETEDIARRMKNHKKTRPWTEFILFRSKDRSLNRSHTLWLEKTVVEHLRSGDCGWSVLNRNTPRGAHLSKADRTLVRRFFQTLVHILTALGYPFAAEPEHASEEPLQDASNPVQSTPEPVSFNFPPSLPGK
;
A
#
# COMPACT_ATOMS: atom_id res chain seq x y z
N MET A 1 4.92 -27.50 -25.72
CA MET A 1 3.89 -26.49 -25.42
C MET A 1 3.96 -26.27 -23.94
N ASN A 2 4.83 -25.36 -23.50
CA ASN A 2 4.78 -24.88 -22.13
C ASN A 2 3.85 -23.68 -22.18
N ASP A 3 2.70 -23.82 -21.54
CA ASP A 3 1.84 -22.69 -21.24
C ASP A 3 2.67 -21.72 -20.40
N ASP A 4 2.98 -20.57 -21.01
CA ASP A 4 3.47 -19.40 -20.31
C ASP A 4 2.40 -19.02 -19.29
N PHE A 5 2.65 -19.27 -18.01
CA PHE A 5 1.91 -18.62 -16.95
C PHE A 5 2.26 -17.12 -17.03
N GLU A 6 1.53 -16.38 -17.86
CA GLU A 6 1.49 -14.93 -17.80
C GLU A 6 1.05 -14.57 -16.37
N GLU A 7 1.99 -14.14 -15.54
CA GLU A 7 1.64 -13.44 -14.30
C GLU A 7 0.79 -12.23 -14.70
N CYS A 8 -0.51 -12.30 -14.44
CA CYS A 8 -1.46 -11.25 -14.78
C CYS A 8 -1.12 -9.97 -14.01
N GLY A 9 -0.34 -9.08 -14.63
CA GLY A 9 -0.04 -7.75 -14.11
C GLY A 9 -1.28 -6.85 -14.06
N HIS A 10 -1.18 -5.73 -13.35
CA HIS A 10 -2.22 -4.70 -13.30
C HIS A 10 -1.92 -3.58 -14.31
N VAL A 11 -2.97 -3.10 -14.98
CA VAL A 11 -2.87 -1.96 -15.91
C VAL A 11 -3.38 -0.71 -15.23
N LEU A 12 -2.46 0.18 -14.85
CA LEU A 12 -2.80 1.51 -14.36
C LEU A 12 -3.05 2.46 -15.53
N ARG A 13 -4.26 2.98 -15.65
CA ARG A 13 -4.61 4.02 -16.62
C ARG A 13 -4.57 5.38 -15.94
N ILE A 14 -3.66 6.24 -16.39
CA ILE A 14 -3.49 7.59 -15.87
C ILE A 14 -4.02 8.59 -16.90
N HIS A 15 -4.89 9.51 -16.45
CA HIS A 15 -5.37 10.61 -17.28
C HIS A 15 -5.02 11.95 -16.62
N THR A 16 -4.30 12.81 -17.34
CA THR A 16 -3.85 14.13 -16.87
C THR A 16 -4.74 15.23 -17.45
N TYR A 17 -5.10 16.23 -16.64
CA TYR A 17 -5.96 17.34 -17.06
C TYR A 17 -5.16 18.57 -17.54
N SER A 18 -3.83 18.49 -17.53
CA SER A 18 -2.94 19.55 -17.99
C SER A 18 -1.65 18.95 -18.56
N HIS A 19 -0.84 19.76 -19.25
CA HIS A 19 0.50 19.37 -19.68
C HIS A 19 1.48 19.11 -18.53
N ASN A 20 1.14 19.53 -17.30
CA ASN A 20 1.96 19.23 -16.13
C ASN A 20 1.63 17.81 -15.62
N PRO A 21 2.57 16.86 -15.67
CA PRO A 21 2.34 15.48 -15.23
C PRO A 21 2.07 15.35 -13.72
N LEU A 22 2.52 16.33 -12.92
CA LEU A 22 2.28 16.39 -11.47
C LEU A 22 1.03 17.21 -11.10
N GLY A 23 0.33 17.76 -12.09
CA GLY A 23 -0.94 18.43 -11.88
C GLY A 23 -2.08 17.46 -11.57
N LEU A 24 -3.30 17.94 -11.75
CA LEU A 24 -4.50 17.13 -11.59
C LEU A 24 -4.48 15.93 -12.53
N ARG A 25 -4.58 14.73 -11.96
CA ARG A 25 -4.64 13.48 -12.71
C ARG A 25 -5.53 12.46 -12.00
N THR A 26 -6.14 11.59 -12.78
CA THR A 26 -6.89 10.44 -12.30
C THR A 26 -6.14 9.17 -12.62
N VAL A 27 -6.26 8.18 -11.75
CA VAL A 27 -5.67 6.85 -11.91
C VAL A 27 -6.75 5.80 -11.67
N GLU A 28 -6.85 4.87 -12.59
CA GLU A 28 -7.75 3.73 -12.53
C GLU A 28 -6.97 2.44 -12.76
N ILE A 29 -7.47 1.34 -12.19
CA ILE A 29 -6.94 -0.01 -12.40
C ILE A 29 -8.01 -0.83 -13.12
N ASP A 30 -7.59 -1.74 -13.98
CA ASP A 30 -8.45 -2.69 -14.66
C ASP A 30 -9.25 -3.56 -13.66
N ASN A 31 -10.50 -3.88 -14.01
CA ASN A 31 -11.41 -4.67 -13.16
C ASN A 31 -11.66 -4.11 -11.74
N TRP A 32 -11.41 -2.81 -11.50
CA TRP A 32 -11.72 -2.12 -10.26
C TRP A 32 -12.59 -0.88 -10.52
N SER A 33 -13.66 -0.71 -9.74
CA SER A 33 -14.60 0.42 -9.93
C SER A 33 -14.20 1.71 -9.22
N GLY A 34 -13.06 1.70 -8.54
CA GLY A 34 -12.51 2.89 -7.90
C GLY A 34 -11.83 3.85 -8.87
N ILE A 35 -11.61 5.06 -8.38
CA ILE A 35 -10.79 6.07 -9.03
C ILE A 35 -9.97 6.78 -7.96
N ALA A 36 -8.67 6.92 -8.24
CA ALA A 36 -7.77 7.72 -7.45
C ALA A 36 -7.55 9.07 -8.15
N VAL A 37 -7.61 10.17 -7.41
CA VAL A 37 -7.39 11.52 -7.93
C VAL A 37 -6.21 12.13 -7.21
N PHE A 38 -5.20 12.54 -7.96
CA PHE A 38 -3.99 13.17 -7.45
C PHE A 38 -3.97 14.62 -7.93
N GLY A 39 -3.49 15.53 -7.08
CA GLY A 39 -3.31 16.91 -7.48
C GLY A 39 -2.66 17.75 -6.40
N ARG A 40 -2.47 19.03 -6.71
CA ARG A 40 -1.90 20.02 -5.79
C ARG A 40 -2.98 20.91 -5.22
N ARG A 41 -2.65 21.64 -4.16
CA ARG A 41 -3.56 22.63 -3.54
C ARG A 41 -4.11 23.67 -4.53
N THR A 42 -3.33 24.02 -5.55
CA THR A 42 -3.71 24.90 -6.66
C THR A 42 -4.81 24.31 -7.54
N ASP A 43 -4.84 22.99 -7.67
CA ASP A 43 -5.67 22.26 -8.63
C ASP A 43 -7.08 21.99 -8.08
N LEU A 44 -7.35 22.37 -6.82
CA LEU A 44 -8.65 22.17 -6.17
C LEU A 44 -9.83 22.84 -6.89
N ALA A 45 -9.58 23.88 -7.68
CA ALA A 45 -10.62 24.52 -8.48
C ALA A 45 -11.16 23.58 -9.58
N SER A 46 -10.28 22.76 -10.15
CA SER A 46 -10.60 21.79 -11.21
C SER A 46 -10.96 20.40 -10.68
N LEU A 47 -10.90 20.19 -9.36
CA LEU A 47 -11.26 18.92 -8.73
C LEU A 47 -12.66 18.39 -9.13
N PRO A 48 -13.71 19.23 -9.27
CA PRO A 48 -15.02 18.74 -9.72
C PRO A 48 -15.00 18.07 -11.10
N GLU A 49 -14.13 18.52 -12.01
CA GLU A 49 -13.99 17.93 -13.36
C GLU A 49 -13.37 16.52 -13.32
N ALA A 50 -12.48 16.29 -12.36
CA ALA A 50 -11.89 14.97 -12.12
C ALA A 50 -12.82 14.02 -11.35
N LEU A 51 -13.78 14.56 -10.59
CA LEU A 51 -14.72 13.79 -9.78
C LEU A 51 -16.05 13.62 -10.54
N ALA A 52 -16.11 12.57 -11.38
CA ALA A 52 -17.27 12.31 -12.25
C ALA A 52 -18.66 12.27 -11.56
N VAL A 53 -18.74 11.94 -10.27
CA VAL A 53 -19.99 11.78 -9.49
C VAL A 53 -19.80 12.40 -8.10
N PRO A 54 -20.81 12.80 -7.31
CA PRO A 54 -20.64 13.06 -5.88
C PRO A 54 -20.62 11.76 -5.04
N GLY A 55 -20.08 11.78 -3.82
CA GLY A 55 -20.13 10.60 -2.93
C GLY A 55 -19.05 10.55 -1.85
N PRO A 56 -19.12 9.55 -0.96
CA PRO A 56 -18.13 9.32 0.08
C PRO A 56 -16.75 9.03 -0.53
N CYS A 57 -15.73 9.61 0.07
CA CYS A 57 -14.34 9.44 -0.34
C CYS A 57 -13.40 9.39 0.85
N LEU A 58 -12.27 8.74 0.64
CA LEU A 58 -11.09 8.82 1.49
C LEU A 58 -10.12 9.79 0.83
N TYR A 59 -9.49 10.66 1.61
CA TYR A 59 -8.49 11.59 1.09
C TYR A 59 -7.27 11.68 1.99
N PHE A 60 -6.17 12.07 1.36
CA PHE A 60 -4.84 12.26 1.90
C PHE A 60 -4.41 13.69 1.62
N LEU A 61 -3.89 14.38 2.63
CA LEU A 61 -3.25 15.68 2.48
C LEU A 61 -1.80 15.55 2.90
N MET A 62 -0.89 16.00 2.05
CA MET A 62 0.54 15.77 2.24
C MET A 62 1.35 17.05 2.14
N ASN A 63 2.49 17.05 2.83
CA ASN A 63 3.59 17.95 2.57
C ASN A 63 4.81 17.15 2.13
N LYS A 64 5.37 17.51 0.98
CA LYS A 64 6.68 17.01 0.58
C LYS A 64 7.75 17.61 1.50
N PRO A 65 8.82 16.85 1.79
CA PRO A 65 9.94 17.36 2.56
C PRO A 65 10.53 18.58 1.86
N GLY A 66 10.88 19.58 2.64
CA GLY A 66 11.40 20.86 2.18
C GLY A 66 12.27 21.51 3.24
N PRO A 67 12.85 22.70 2.97
CA PRO A 67 13.78 23.35 3.91
C PRO A 67 13.20 23.61 5.30
N GLU A 68 11.87 23.69 5.43
CA GLU A 68 11.18 23.88 6.70
C GLU A 68 10.64 22.59 7.33
N HIS A 69 10.57 21.48 6.59
CA HIS A 69 9.98 20.21 7.05
C HIS A 69 10.86 19.04 6.59
N ALA A 70 11.58 18.43 7.53
CA ALA A 70 12.49 17.32 7.26
C ALA A 70 11.76 16.00 6.93
N GLY A 71 10.49 15.87 7.34
CA GLY A 71 9.68 14.67 7.15
C GLY A 71 8.55 14.85 6.13
N SER A 72 8.12 13.73 5.55
CA SER A 72 6.91 13.70 4.73
C SER A 72 5.70 13.63 5.69
N ASP A 73 4.93 14.72 5.79
CA ASP A 73 3.74 14.76 6.64
C ASP A 73 2.51 14.26 5.89
N LEU A 74 1.65 13.50 6.57
CA LEU A 74 0.44 12.93 6.01
C LEU A 74 -0.76 13.09 6.95
N TYR A 75 -1.85 13.63 6.44
CA TYR A 75 -3.15 13.62 7.09
C TYR A 75 -4.14 12.79 6.28
N VAL A 76 -4.85 11.89 6.95
CA VAL A 76 -5.88 11.03 6.35
C VAL A 76 -7.24 11.50 6.84
N GLY A 77 -8.24 11.55 5.96
CA GLY A 77 -9.60 11.84 6.35
C GLY A 77 -10.65 11.24 5.42
N GLU A 78 -11.88 11.12 5.92
CA GLU A 78 -13.05 10.78 5.11
C GLU A 78 -14.00 11.96 4.97
N THR A 79 -14.77 11.98 3.88
CA THR A 79 -15.90 12.91 3.74
C THR A 79 -16.87 12.49 2.63
N GLU A 80 -18.14 12.87 2.77
CA GLU A 80 -19.16 12.80 1.71
C GLU A 80 -19.20 14.05 0.83
N ASP A 81 -18.58 15.15 1.28
CA ASP A 81 -18.51 16.43 0.55
C ASP A 81 -17.08 16.96 0.57
N ILE A 82 -16.30 16.49 -0.40
CA ILE A 82 -14.90 16.86 -0.55
C ILE A 82 -14.71 18.36 -0.83
N ALA A 83 -15.61 18.99 -1.58
CA ALA A 83 -15.49 20.40 -1.92
C ALA A 83 -15.54 21.27 -0.66
N ARG A 84 -16.52 21.03 0.22
CA ARG A 84 -16.61 21.71 1.52
C ARG A 84 -15.44 21.35 2.43
N ARG A 85 -15.05 20.06 2.47
CA ARG A 85 -13.96 19.60 3.33
C ARG A 85 -12.62 20.23 2.97
N MET A 86 -12.30 20.30 1.68
CA MET A 86 -11.07 20.92 1.17
C MET A 86 -11.04 22.43 1.42
N LYS A 87 -12.17 23.14 1.25
CA LYS A 87 -12.29 24.57 1.61
C LYS A 87 -11.97 24.83 3.09
N ASN A 88 -12.41 23.95 3.98
CA ASN A 88 -12.11 24.06 5.40
C ASN A 88 -10.62 23.82 5.68
N HIS A 89 -10.02 22.77 5.09
CA HIS A 89 -8.59 22.48 5.27
C HIS A 89 -7.66 23.54 4.70
N LYS A 90 -8.04 24.22 3.61
CA LYS A 90 -7.27 25.37 3.09
C LYS A 90 -7.02 26.45 4.16
N LYS A 91 -7.96 26.62 5.10
CA LYS A 91 -7.87 27.64 6.15
C LYS A 91 -7.14 27.17 7.39
N THR A 92 -7.16 25.86 7.67
CA THR A 92 -6.74 25.32 8.97
C THR A 92 -5.33 24.75 8.97
N ARG A 93 -4.79 24.32 7.83
CA ARG A 93 -3.45 23.69 7.75
C ARG A 93 -2.72 23.99 6.43
N PRO A 94 -1.39 24.15 6.45
CA PRO A 94 -0.57 24.12 5.25
C PRO A 94 -0.45 22.67 4.74
N TRP A 95 -0.78 22.48 3.47
CA TRP A 95 -0.63 21.21 2.75
C TRP A 95 -0.38 21.55 1.27
N THR A 96 0.37 20.71 0.56
CA THR A 96 0.83 21.00 -0.81
C THR A 96 0.16 20.10 -1.85
N GLU A 97 0.01 18.82 -1.51
CA GLU A 97 -0.53 17.78 -2.39
C GLU A 97 -1.72 17.08 -1.74
N PHE A 98 -2.62 16.56 -2.57
CA PHE A 98 -3.72 15.73 -2.14
C PHE A 98 -3.83 14.47 -3.00
N ILE A 99 -4.32 13.41 -2.38
CA ILE A 99 -4.77 12.19 -3.07
C ILE A 99 -6.16 11.88 -2.56
N LEU A 100 -7.06 11.46 -3.43
CA LEU A 100 -8.42 11.07 -3.08
C LEU A 100 -8.74 9.72 -3.70
N PHE A 101 -9.38 8.85 -2.94
CA PHE A 101 -9.91 7.57 -3.39
C PHE A 101 -11.42 7.54 -3.20
N ARG A 102 -12.11 7.03 -4.21
CA ARG A 102 -13.57 6.92 -4.21
C ARG A 102 -14.00 5.82 -5.17
N SER A 103 -15.29 5.46 -5.12
CA SER A 103 -15.89 4.64 -6.17
C SER A 103 -16.62 5.47 -7.24
N LYS A 104 -16.61 4.98 -8.48
CA LYS A 104 -17.40 5.49 -9.60
C LYS A 104 -18.84 4.96 -9.61
N ASP A 105 -19.02 3.70 -9.19
CA ASP A 105 -20.31 2.99 -9.17
C ASP A 105 -21.07 3.09 -7.83
N ARG A 106 -20.57 3.91 -6.90
CA ARG A 106 -21.11 4.05 -5.53
C ARG A 106 -21.03 2.78 -4.67
N SER A 107 -20.10 1.86 -4.96
CA SER A 107 -19.80 0.70 -4.10
C SER A 107 -19.25 1.07 -2.71
N LEU A 108 -18.70 2.28 -2.56
CA LEU A 108 -18.32 2.82 -1.26
C LEU A 108 -19.45 3.65 -0.67
N ASN A 109 -19.81 3.32 0.58
CA ASN A 109 -20.69 4.13 1.42
C ASN A 109 -19.87 4.78 2.55
N ARG A 110 -20.53 5.58 3.40
CA ARG A 110 -19.88 6.26 4.53
C ARG A 110 -19.25 5.31 5.55
N SER A 111 -19.92 4.20 5.86
CA SER A 111 -19.36 3.20 6.79
C SER A 111 -18.08 2.58 6.22
N HIS A 112 -18.01 2.37 4.90
CA HIS A 112 -16.82 1.88 4.22
C HIS A 112 -15.67 2.89 4.34
N THR A 113 -15.90 4.19 4.07
CA THR A 113 -14.85 5.20 4.15
C THR A 113 -14.38 5.45 5.58
N LEU A 114 -15.27 5.40 6.57
CA LEU A 114 -14.90 5.44 8.00
C LEU A 114 -14.00 4.26 8.39
N TRP A 115 -14.34 3.05 7.94
CA TRP A 115 -13.51 1.87 8.18
C TRP A 115 -12.13 2.01 7.50
N LEU A 116 -12.10 2.46 6.24
CA LEU A 116 -10.85 2.71 5.51
C LEU A 116 -9.98 3.75 6.21
N GLU A 117 -10.54 4.88 6.65
CA GLU A 117 -9.79 5.93 7.35
C GLU A 117 -9.09 5.37 8.60
N LYS A 118 -9.81 4.57 9.40
CA LYS A 118 -9.24 3.90 10.57
C LYS A 118 -8.11 2.96 10.17
N THR A 119 -8.37 2.04 9.25
CA THR A 119 -7.38 1.01 8.84
C THR A 119 -6.14 1.62 8.21
N VAL A 120 -6.28 2.66 7.41
CA VAL A 120 -5.16 3.38 6.80
C VAL A 120 -4.33 4.10 7.85
N VAL A 121 -4.95 4.77 8.81
CA VAL A 121 -4.22 5.43 9.92
C VAL A 121 -3.51 4.41 10.80
N GLU A 122 -4.13 3.26 11.08
CA GLU A 122 -3.49 2.16 11.81
C GLU A 122 -2.29 1.62 11.04
N HIS A 123 -2.47 1.32 9.76
CA HIS A 123 -1.41 0.82 8.87
C HIS A 123 -0.20 1.77 8.81
N LEU A 124 -0.44 3.06 8.64
CA LEU A 124 0.62 4.08 8.57
C LEU A 124 1.36 4.29 9.89
N ARG A 125 0.72 4.00 11.03
CA ARG A 125 1.35 4.12 12.36
C ARG A 125 2.06 2.86 12.79
N SER A 126 1.59 1.69 12.34
CA SER A 126 2.23 0.41 12.63
C SER A 126 3.37 0.09 11.66
N GLY A 127 3.28 0.58 10.41
CA GLY A 127 4.28 0.37 9.39
C GLY A 127 5.38 1.44 9.42
N ASP A 128 6.60 1.04 9.06
CA ASP A 128 7.68 1.98 8.79
C ASP A 128 7.55 2.55 7.36
N CYS A 129 6.51 3.36 7.16
CA CYS A 129 6.15 3.90 5.85
C CYS A 129 6.78 5.29 5.58
N GLY A 130 7.69 5.76 6.45
CA GLY A 130 8.34 7.07 6.31
C GLY A 130 7.43 8.31 6.41
N TRP A 131 6.16 8.13 6.82
CA TRP A 131 5.20 9.22 6.99
C TRP A 131 5.06 9.66 8.45
N SER A 132 5.06 10.98 8.66
CA SER A 132 4.61 11.60 9.91
C SER A 132 3.09 11.78 9.88
N VAL A 133 2.35 10.92 10.57
CA VAL A 133 0.88 10.91 10.57
C VAL A 133 0.32 12.03 11.46
N LEU A 134 -0.28 13.05 10.84
CA LEU A 134 -0.81 14.26 11.50
C LEU A 134 -2.18 14.10 12.17
N ASN A 135 -2.85 12.95 12.01
CA ASN A 135 -4.10 12.66 12.69
C ASN A 135 -3.86 12.63 14.21
N ARG A 136 -4.56 13.47 14.98
CA ARG A 136 -4.37 13.55 16.45
C ARG A 136 -4.74 12.24 17.15
N ASN A 137 -5.86 11.64 16.75
CA ASN A 137 -6.38 10.41 17.31
C ASN A 137 -6.59 9.38 16.19
N THR A 138 -6.60 8.09 16.53
CA THR A 138 -7.08 7.05 15.61
C THR A 138 -8.58 7.26 15.37
N PRO A 139 -9.05 7.29 14.12
CA PRO A 139 -10.47 7.31 13.82
C PRO A 139 -11.20 6.13 14.46
N ARG A 140 -12.46 6.33 14.90
CA ARG A 140 -13.26 5.26 15.53
C ARG A 140 -13.56 4.12 14.55
N GLY A 141 -13.61 4.41 13.26
CA GLY A 141 -14.04 3.48 12.21
C GLY A 141 -15.55 3.24 12.22
N ALA A 142 -15.98 2.21 11.49
CA ALA A 142 -17.37 1.75 11.48
C ALA A 142 -17.42 0.22 11.65
N HIS A 143 -18.54 -0.29 12.15
CA HIS A 143 -18.79 -1.73 12.20
C HIS A 143 -19.36 -2.20 10.87
N LEU A 144 -18.70 -3.17 10.24
CA LEU A 144 -19.07 -3.71 8.93
C LEU A 144 -19.45 -5.19 9.02
N SER A 145 -20.37 -5.60 8.15
CA SER A 145 -20.68 -7.02 7.92
C SER A 145 -19.44 -7.77 7.42
N LYS A 146 -19.45 -9.11 7.48
CA LYS A 146 -18.32 -9.92 6.97
C LYS A 146 -18.11 -9.70 5.46
N ALA A 147 -19.20 -9.56 4.71
CA ALA A 147 -19.16 -9.32 3.27
C ALA A 147 -18.56 -7.94 2.95
N ASP A 148 -19.07 -6.88 3.58
CA ASP A 148 -18.58 -5.51 3.37
C ASP A 148 -17.11 -5.37 3.75
N ARG A 149 -16.70 -5.99 4.87
CA ARG A 149 -15.30 -5.96 5.31
C ARG A 149 -14.36 -6.61 4.30
N THR A 150 -14.82 -7.63 3.58
CA THR A 150 -14.05 -8.28 2.51
C THR A 150 -13.89 -7.35 1.30
N LEU A 151 -14.97 -6.67 0.90
CA LEU A 151 -14.95 -5.69 -0.20
C LEU A 151 -14.02 -4.51 0.12
N VAL A 152 -14.16 -3.94 1.31
CA VAL A 152 -13.39 -2.75 1.71
C VAL A 152 -11.91 -3.10 1.93
N ARG A 153 -11.58 -4.32 2.41
CA ARG A 153 -10.19 -4.78 2.48
C ARG A 153 -9.54 -4.89 1.11
N ARG A 154 -10.25 -5.42 0.10
CA ARG A 154 -9.75 -5.43 -1.28
C ARG A 154 -9.52 -4.01 -1.80
N PHE A 155 -10.46 -3.10 -1.52
CA PHE A 155 -10.29 -1.68 -1.87
C PHE A 155 -9.03 -1.07 -1.24
N PHE A 156 -8.76 -1.37 0.04
CA PHE A 156 -7.55 -0.95 0.73
C PHE A 156 -6.27 -1.52 0.08
N GLN A 157 -6.25 -2.81 -0.28
CA GLN A 157 -5.11 -3.43 -0.96
C GLN A 157 -4.83 -2.75 -2.32
N THR A 158 -5.87 -2.51 -3.12
CA THR A 158 -5.74 -1.80 -4.40
C THR A 158 -5.24 -0.36 -4.19
N LEU A 159 -5.72 0.33 -3.16
CA LEU A 159 -5.24 1.66 -2.79
C LEU A 159 -3.74 1.64 -2.48
N VAL A 160 -3.28 0.70 -1.63
CA VAL A 160 -1.86 0.58 -1.27
C VAL A 160 -1.02 0.25 -2.51
N HIS A 161 -1.52 -0.62 -3.39
CA HIS A 161 -0.86 -0.96 -4.64
C HIS A 161 -0.70 0.26 -5.55
N ILE A 162 -1.76 1.05 -5.77
CA ILE A 162 -1.71 2.29 -6.57
C ILE A 162 -0.69 3.27 -5.98
N LEU A 163 -0.73 3.50 -4.66
CA LEU A 163 0.14 4.45 -4.01
C LEU A 163 1.61 4.03 -4.12
N THR A 164 1.90 2.76 -3.86
CA THR A 164 3.25 2.20 -3.93
C THR A 164 3.79 2.23 -5.37
N ALA A 165 2.98 1.82 -6.35
CA ALA A 165 3.36 1.85 -7.77
C ALA A 165 3.65 3.27 -8.29
N LEU A 166 3.05 4.29 -7.67
CA LEU A 166 3.27 5.71 -8.00
C LEU A 166 4.33 6.39 -7.11
N GLY A 167 5.07 5.61 -6.31
CA GLY A 167 6.19 6.09 -5.51
C GLY A 167 5.80 6.78 -4.19
N TYR A 168 4.58 6.59 -3.70
CA TYR A 168 4.20 6.99 -2.35
C TYR A 168 4.46 5.84 -1.38
N PRO A 169 5.25 6.04 -0.30
CA PRO A 169 5.62 4.95 0.60
C PRO A 169 4.42 4.53 1.45
N PHE A 170 3.67 3.53 0.99
CA PHE A 170 2.52 2.96 1.68
C PHE A 170 2.67 1.45 1.89
N ALA A 171 3.60 0.80 1.18
CA ALA A 171 4.10 -0.50 1.58
C ALA A 171 5.02 -0.30 2.78
N ALA A 172 4.89 -1.16 3.80
CA ALA A 172 6.01 -1.37 4.71
C ALA A 172 7.17 -1.88 3.85
N GLU A 173 8.39 -1.37 4.07
CA GLU A 173 9.54 -1.97 3.41
C GLU A 173 9.49 -3.49 3.64
N PRO A 174 9.64 -4.32 2.59
CA PRO A 174 9.90 -5.72 2.84
C PRO A 174 11.24 -5.76 3.56
N GLU A 175 11.25 -6.04 4.87
CA GLU A 175 12.43 -6.64 5.48
C GLU A 175 12.80 -7.80 4.57
N HIS A 176 13.93 -7.68 3.87
CA HIS A 176 14.50 -8.66 2.94
C HIS A 176 13.63 -9.89 2.75
N ALA A 177 12.83 -9.92 1.69
CA ALA A 177 12.42 -11.18 1.12
C ALA A 177 13.72 -11.92 0.79
N SER A 178 14.16 -12.75 1.74
CA SER A 178 15.18 -13.74 1.51
C SER A 178 14.55 -14.67 0.49
N GLU A 179 14.87 -14.44 -0.77
CA GLU A 179 14.93 -15.52 -1.73
C GLU A 179 15.83 -16.58 -1.08
N GLU A 180 15.23 -17.58 -0.45
CA GLU A 180 15.96 -18.80 -0.15
C GLU A 180 16.42 -19.35 -1.51
N PRO A 181 17.74 -19.49 -1.74
CA PRO A 181 18.19 -20.06 -2.99
C PRO A 181 17.70 -21.51 -3.04
N LEU A 182 17.00 -21.86 -4.11
CA LEU A 182 16.68 -23.23 -4.50
C LEU A 182 17.95 -24.08 -4.36
N GLN A 183 17.97 -24.99 -3.38
CA GLN A 183 19.05 -25.95 -3.24
C GLN A 183 19.00 -26.91 -4.43
N ASP A 184 20.04 -26.83 -5.27
CA ASP A 184 20.35 -27.78 -6.33
C ASP A 184 20.41 -29.20 -5.75
N ALA A 185 19.36 -29.98 -5.99
CA ALA A 185 19.34 -31.42 -5.76
C ALA A 185 20.09 -32.13 -6.89
N SER A 186 21.42 -32.02 -6.91
CA SER A 186 22.26 -32.90 -7.72
C SER A 186 23.69 -32.99 -7.20
N ASN A 187 23.93 -33.95 -6.29
CA ASN A 187 25.11 -34.81 -6.43
C ASN A 187 24.93 -36.16 -5.70
N PRO A 188 25.36 -37.29 -6.29
CA PRO A 188 25.13 -38.63 -5.76
C PRO A 188 26.12 -38.97 -4.64
N VAL A 189 25.61 -39.66 -3.62
CA VAL A 189 26.39 -40.23 -2.51
C VAL A 189 27.29 -41.34 -3.05
N GLN A 190 28.61 -41.18 -2.91
CA GLN A 190 29.55 -42.28 -3.01
C GLN A 190 30.60 -42.16 -1.90
N SER A 191 30.35 -42.91 -0.82
CA SER A 191 31.30 -43.11 0.27
C SER A 191 31.39 -44.62 0.53
N THR A 192 32.35 -45.28 -0.11
CA THR A 192 32.87 -46.58 0.36
C THR A 192 33.81 -46.35 1.54
N PRO A 193 33.66 -47.04 2.68
CA PRO A 193 34.67 -47.02 3.74
C PRO A 193 35.68 -48.17 3.57
N GLU A 194 36.96 -47.84 3.80
CA GLU A 194 38.14 -48.72 3.80
C GLU A 194 38.14 -49.78 4.93
N PRO A 195 38.91 -50.89 4.81
CA PRO A 195 38.85 -52.01 5.74
C PRO A 195 39.52 -51.73 7.10
N VAL A 196 38.84 -52.15 8.17
CA VAL A 196 39.25 -51.98 9.58
C VAL A 196 40.37 -52.97 9.94
N SER A 197 41.51 -52.46 10.41
CA SER A 197 42.59 -53.27 11.02
C SER A 197 42.35 -53.45 12.51
N PHE A 198 42.26 -54.70 12.97
CA PHE A 198 42.15 -55.07 14.39
C PHE A 198 43.54 -55.29 15.00
N ASN A 199 43.82 -54.60 16.11
CA ASN A 199 45.02 -54.81 16.91
C ASN A 199 44.61 -55.43 18.26
N PHE A 200 45.08 -56.65 18.55
CA PHE A 200 44.82 -57.34 19.82
C PHE A 200 45.88 -56.99 20.87
N PRO A 201 45.50 -56.73 22.14
CA PRO A 201 46.45 -56.52 23.22
C PRO A 201 47.05 -57.86 23.72
N PRO A 202 48.29 -57.84 24.28
CA PRO A 202 48.99 -59.04 24.70
C PRO A 202 48.43 -59.63 26.00
N SER A 203 48.43 -60.97 26.05
CA SER A 203 48.01 -61.81 27.17
C SER A 203 48.95 -61.69 28.37
N LEU A 204 48.39 -61.53 29.57
CA LEU A 204 49.16 -61.60 30.83
C LEU A 204 49.34 -63.06 31.28
N PRO A 205 50.51 -63.43 31.83
CA PRO A 205 50.78 -64.78 32.33
C PRO A 205 50.19 -65.00 33.73
N GLY A 206 49.79 -66.25 33.99
CA GLY A 206 48.94 -66.63 35.11
C GLY A 206 49.60 -66.77 36.49
N LYS A 207 48.71 -67.06 37.45
CA LYS A 207 48.91 -67.86 38.66
C LYS A 207 47.59 -68.51 39.02
#